data_AF-A0A7G5N293-F1
#
_entry.id   AF-A0A7G5N293-F1
#
_cell.length_a   1.000
_cell.length_b   1.000
_cell.length_c   1.000
_cell.angle_alpha   90.00
_cell.angle_beta   90.00
_cell.angle_gamma   90.00
#
_symmetry.space_group_name_H-M   'P 1'
#
loop_
_entity.id
_entity.type
_entity.pdbx_description
1 polymer ?
#
loop_
_entity_poly.entity_id
_entity_poly.type
_entity_poly.pdbx_seq_one_letter_code
_entity_poly.pdbx_strand_id
1 'polypeptide(L)' 'MIYPNIRAEMGRHDLTIKELAVKLGLSSNSVSFKLNGKREFALSEIEHIANMFGCSLDYLVGHEVKHVTN' A
#
# COMPACT_ATOMS: atom_id res chain seq x y z
N MET A 1 3.44 -4.92 -8.91
CA MET A 1 2.07 -5.27 -8.44
C MET A 1 1.14 -4.05 -8.44
N ILE A 2 -0.19 -4.22 -8.63
CA ILE A 2 -1.19 -3.17 -8.34
C ILE A 2 -1.69 -3.38 -6.91
N TYR A 3 -1.83 -2.30 -6.14
CA TYR A 3 -2.21 -2.34 -4.72
C TYR A 3 -3.59 -1.70 -4.49
N PRO A 4 -4.69 -2.43 -4.77
CA PRO A 4 -6.04 -1.86 -4.69
C PRO A 4 -6.40 -1.43 -3.27
N ASN A 5 -5.98 -2.20 -2.25
CA ASN A 5 -6.32 -1.91 -0.86
C ASN A 5 -5.59 -0.66 -0.32
N ILE A 6 -4.37 -0.37 -0.80
CA ILE A 6 -3.70 0.91 -0.47
C ILE A 6 -4.54 2.10 -0.97
N ARG A 7 -5.07 2.04 -2.21
CA ARG A 7 -5.93 3.11 -2.73
C ARG A 7 -7.25 3.22 -1.97
N ALA A 8 -7.82 2.09 -1.58
CA ALA A 8 -9.04 2.07 -0.79
C ALA A 8 -8.83 2.75 0.58
N GLU A 9 -7.75 2.41 1.30
CA GLU A 9 -7.45 3.06 2.59
C GLU A 9 -7.11 4.54 2.44
N MET A 10 -6.37 4.93 1.39
CA MET A 10 -6.17 6.34 1.09
C MET A 10 -7.52 7.08 0.96
N GLY A 11 -8.51 6.49 0.29
CA GLY A 11 -9.85 7.06 0.19
C GLY A 11 -10.61 7.11 1.52
N ARG A 12 -10.48 6.09 2.38
CA ARG A 12 -11.13 6.07 3.71
C ARG A 12 -10.56 7.08 4.69
N HIS A 13 -9.28 7.44 4.51
CA HIS A 13 -8.55 8.37 5.36
C HIS A 13 -8.38 9.76 4.74
N ASP A 14 -9.04 10.05 3.62
CA ASP A 14 -8.90 11.31 2.85
C ASP A 14 -7.43 11.67 2.53
N LEU A 15 -6.60 10.64 2.32
CA LEU A 15 -5.15 10.78 2.14
C LEU A 15 -4.79 10.92 0.66
N THR A 16 -4.13 12.01 0.30
CA THR A 16 -3.63 12.24 -1.06
C THR A 16 -2.33 11.49 -1.33
N ILE A 17 -1.98 11.31 -2.61
CA ILE A 17 -0.68 10.74 -3.02
C ILE A 17 0.49 11.58 -2.47
N LYS A 18 0.33 12.90 -2.42
CA LYS A 18 1.36 13.82 -1.91
C LYS A 18 1.60 13.61 -0.42
N GLU A 19 0.54 13.48 0.37
CA GLU A 19 0.65 13.25 1.81
C GLU A 19 1.23 11.87 2.12
N LEU A 20 0.80 10.83 1.39
CA LEU A 20 1.39 9.50 1.49
C LEU A 20 2.89 9.54 1.18
N ALA A 21 3.29 10.25 0.12
CA ALA A 21 4.70 10.41 -0.25
C ALA A 21 5.52 11.09 0.86
N VAL A 22 4.98 12.16 1.47
CA VAL A 22 5.63 12.83 2.61
C VAL A 22 5.81 11.87 3.78
N LYS A 23 4.78 11.09 4.14
CA LYS A 23 4.86 10.12 5.25
C LYS A 23 5.87 9.00 4.98
N LEU A 24 6.03 8.60 3.72
CA LEU A 24 7.00 7.58 3.32
C LEU A 24 8.42 8.12 3.04
N GLY A 25 8.63 9.44 3.07
CA GLY A 25 9.91 10.04 2.68
C GLY A 25 10.23 9.87 1.19
N LEU A 26 9.21 9.78 0.34
CA LEU A 26 9.33 9.57 -1.10
C LEU A 26 8.84 10.79 -1.88
N SER A 27 9.15 10.81 -3.19
CA SER A 27 8.51 11.76 -4.11
C SER A 27 7.10 11.30 -4.51
N SER A 28 6.19 12.24 -4.78
CA SER A 28 4.84 11.92 -5.26
C SER A 28 4.84 11.07 -6.54
N ASN A 29 5.82 11.30 -7.43
CA ASN A 29 5.99 10.48 -8.64
C ASN A 29 6.39 9.04 -8.30
N SER A 30 7.27 8.84 -7.31
CA SER A 30 7.64 7.50 -6.85
C SER A 30 6.42 6.74 -6.33
N VAL A 31 5.63 7.36 -5.45
CA VAL A 31 4.39 6.76 -4.94
C VAL A 31 3.38 6.51 -6.05
N SER A 32 3.20 7.45 -6.99
CA SER A 32 2.32 7.26 -8.15
C SER A 32 2.76 6.08 -9.02
N PHE A 33 4.05 5.93 -9.30
CA PHE A 33 4.56 4.79 -10.05
C PHE A 33 4.33 3.47 -9.31
N LYS A 34 4.50 3.46 -7.99
CA LYS A 34 4.24 2.26 -7.17
C LYS A 34 2.75 1.89 -7.12
N LEU A 35 1.87 2.86 -6.87
CA LEU A 35 0.40 2.66 -6.87
C LEU A 35 -0.16 2.19 -8.22
N ASN A 36 0.49 2.57 -9.32
CA ASN A 36 0.11 2.15 -10.67
C ASN A 36 0.88 0.90 -11.16
N GLY A 37 1.62 0.24 -10.27
CA GLY A 37 2.34 -1.01 -10.55
C GLY A 37 3.54 -0.88 -11.50
N LYS A 38 4.00 0.34 -11.79
CA LYS A 38 5.23 0.60 -12.56
C LYS A 38 6.50 0.31 -11.74
N ARG A 39 6.38 0.35 -10.41
CA ARG A 39 7.41 -0.01 -9.44
C ARG A 39 6.74 -0.75 -8.27
N GLU A 40 7.51 -1.48 -7.50
CA GLU A 40 6.99 -2.14 -6.30
C GLU A 40 7.27 -1.28 -5.06
N PHE A 41 6.39 -1.38 -4.07
CA PHE A 41 6.72 -0.91 -2.74
C PHE A 41 7.75 -1.87 -2.12
N ALA A 42 8.72 -1.32 -1.40
CA ALA A 42 9.59 -2.10 -0.54
C ALA A 42 8.79 -2.62 0.66
N LEU A 43 9.23 -3.71 1.28
CA LEU A 43 8.56 -4.28 2.46
C LEU A 43 8.41 -3.25 3.58
N SER A 44 9.47 -2.47 3.87
CA SER A 44 9.43 -1.42 4.89
C SER A 44 8.42 -0.30 4.58
N GLU A 45 8.18 0.01 3.29
CA GLU A 45 7.16 0.97 2.90
C GLU A 45 5.75 0.38 3.13
N ILE A 46 5.52 -0.89 2.77
CA ILE A 46 4.26 -1.60 3.02
C ILE A 46 3.98 -1.70 4.53
N GLU A 47 4.98 -2.03 5.36
CA GLU A 47 4.87 -2.05 6.82
C GLU A 47 4.46 -0.69 7.38
N HIS A 48 5.08 0.40 6.89
CA HIS A 48 4.72 1.75 7.31
C HIS A 48 3.27 2.09 6.94
N ILE A 49 2.85 1.77 5.72
CA ILE A 49 1.47 2.00 5.27
C ILE A 49 0.48 1.19 6.12
N ALA A 50 0.78 -0.08 6.39
CA ALA A 50 -0.05 -0.97 7.19
C ALA A 50 -0.23 -0.44 8.61
N ASN A 51 0.87 -0.01 9.26
CA ASN A 51 0.84 0.60 10.59
C ASN A 51 0.05 1.92 10.60
N MET A 52 0.19 2.73 9.55
CA MET A 52 -0.51 4.01 9.41
C MET A 52 -2.03 3.84 9.30
N PHE A 53 -2.49 2.81 8.56
CA PHE A 53 -3.90 2.51 8.38
C PHE A 53 -4.46 1.54 9.43
N GLY A 54 -3.62 0.97 10.31
CA GLY A 54 -4.05 0.03 11.34
C GLY A 54 -4.56 -1.30 10.77
N CYS A 55 -3.97 -1.80 9.69
CA CYS A 55 -4.37 -3.03 9.02
C CYS A 55 -3.20 -4.00 8.82
N SER A 56 -3.49 -5.25 8.45
CA SER A 56 -2.45 -6.26 8.19
C SER A 56 -1.75 -6.06 6.84
N LEU A 57 -0.51 -6.53 6.72
CA LEU A 57 0.23 -6.51 5.45
C LEU A 57 -0.47 -7.37 4.38
N ASP A 58 -0.96 -8.55 4.76
CA ASP A 58 -1.66 -9.46 3.85
C ASP A 58 -2.88 -8.78 3.22
N TYR A 59 -3.70 -8.13 4.05
CA TYR A 59 -4.80 -7.30 3.55
C TYR A 59 -4.29 -6.21 2.61
N LEU A 60 -3.26 -5.46 3.00
CA LEU A 60 -2.80 -4.31 2.25
C LEU A 60 -2.30 -4.66 0.83
N VAL A 61 -1.67 -5.83 0.68
CA VAL A 61 -1.17 -6.34 -0.61
C VAL A 61 -2.15 -7.29 -1.32
N GLY A 62 -3.32 -7.57 -0.72
CA GLY A 62 -4.32 -8.48 -1.27
C GLY A 62 -3.84 -9.94 -1.31
N HIS A 63 -2.97 -10.33 -0.37
CA HIS A 63 -2.52 -11.70 -0.22
C HIS A 63 -3.57 -12.52 0.53
N GLU A 64 -3.98 -13.63 -0.07
CA GLU A 64 -4.89 -14.60 0.52
C GLU A 64 -4.21 -15.96 0.59
N VAL A 65 -4.15 -16.53 1.80
CA VAL A 65 -3.66 -17.89 1.99
C VAL A 65 -4.77 -18.86 1.57
N LYS A 66 -4.56 -19.57 0.45
CA LYS A 66 -5.46 -20.65 0.05
C LYS A 66 -5.21 -21.86 0.94
N HIS A 67 -6.18 -22.20 1.79
CA HIS A 67 -6.17 -23.48 2.48
C HIS A 67 -6.49 -24.58 1.47
N VAL A 68 -5.49 -25.37 1.07
CA VAL A 68 -5.70 -26.59 0.31
C VAL A 68 -6.34 -27.60 1.26
N THR A 69 -7.62 -27.88 1.07
CA THR A 69 -8.30 -28.99 1.75
C THR A 69 -7.95 -30.28 1.02
N ASN A 70 -7.42 -31.25 1.75
CA ASN A 70 -7.00 -32.57 1.24
C ASN A 70 -8.19 -33.52 1.12
#